data_AF-A0A819TCT5-F1
#
_entry.id   AF-A0A819TCT5-F1
#
_cell.length_a   1.000
_cell.length_b   1.000
_cell.length_c   1.000
_cell.angle_alpha   90.00
_cell.angle_beta   90.00
_cell.angle_gamma   90.00
#
_symmetry.space_group_name_H-M   'P 1'
#
loop_
_entity.id
_entity.type
_entity.pdbx_description
1 polymer ?
#
loop_
_entity_poly.entity_id
_entity_poly.type
_entity_poly.pdbx_seq_one_letter_code
_entity_poly.pdbx_strand_id
1 'polypeptide(L)'
;MFANDITLVMAAKTKTEQDEWLHAVMKGLSQGRMAIKDEENTANTVPCSLILTDEKIYVCHDEQDNALIRQLDSMKLEYIAHLFVDPQCQYYCVLSIEQGNQGSKSWIFYFLFAKEMIQFIKTLQTALSKTYQVPMDLHPLNDISFERECERTAKRLLRSYRPLKFTN
;
A
#
# COMPACT_ATOMS: atom_id res chain seq x y z
N MET A 1 21.45 -5.14 16.74
CA MET A 1 20.07 -5.14 17.25
C MET A 1 19.68 -3.69 17.48
N PHE A 2 19.17 -3.02 16.45
CA PHE A 2 18.63 -1.66 16.58
C PHE A 2 17.34 -1.63 15.76
N ALA A 3 16.20 -1.71 16.45
CA ALA A 3 14.94 -1.27 15.89
C ALA A 3 15.00 0.26 15.89
N ASN A 4 15.20 0.86 14.73
CA ASN A 4 14.97 2.29 14.57
C ASN A 4 13.46 2.49 14.58
N ASP A 5 12.90 2.84 15.73
CA ASP A 5 11.50 3.24 15.84
C ASP A 5 11.35 4.60 15.15
N ILE A 6 10.92 4.55 13.88
CA ILE A 6 10.64 5.75 13.09
C ILE A 6 9.21 6.18 13.43
N THR A 7 9.09 7.20 14.27
CA THR A 7 7.83 7.86 14.59
C THR A 7 7.56 8.98 13.57
N LEU A 8 6.46 8.89 12.83
CA LEU A 8 5.99 9.99 11.99
C LEU A 8 5.14 10.95 12.84
N VAL A 9 5.64 12.16 13.05
CA VAL A 9 4.90 13.24 13.73
C VAL A 9 4.32 14.15 12.66
N MET A 10 2.99 14.25 12.61
CA MET A 10 2.28 15.19 11.74
C MET A 10 1.94 16.44 12.53
N ALA A 11 2.29 17.61 11.98
CA ALA A 11 1.93 18.89 12.58
C ALA A 11 0.72 19.48 11.84
N ALA A 12 -0.37 19.68 12.56
CA ALA A 12 -1.55 20.38 12.06
C ALA A 12 -1.50 21.85 12.48
N LYS A 13 -2.00 22.75 11.64
CA LYS A 13 -2.11 24.19 11.93
C LYS A 13 -3.18 24.47 12.97
N THR A 14 -4.18 23.60 13.08
CA THR A 14 -5.30 23.75 14.01
C THR A 14 -5.65 22.42 14.67
N LYS A 15 -6.29 22.49 15.85
CA LYS A 15 -6.80 21.31 16.54
C LYS A 15 -7.87 20.57 15.72
N THR A 16 -8.71 21.31 14.98
CA THR A 16 -9.73 20.72 14.11
C THR A 16 -9.11 19.89 12.98
N GLU A 17 -8.05 20.40 12.34
CA GLU A 17 -7.31 19.67 11.32
C GLU A 17 -6.60 18.43 11.89
N GLN A 18 -6.04 18.53 13.10
CA GLN A 18 -5.51 17.38 13.82
C GLN A 18 -6.57 16.30 14.05
N ASP A 19 -7.74 16.70 14.54
CA ASP A 19 -8.85 15.78 14.85
C ASP A 19 -9.42 15.15 13.56
N GLU A 20 -9.49 15.90 12.46
CA GLU A 20 -9.88 15.40 11.14
C GLU A 20 -8.88 14.38 10.59
N TRP A 21 -7.58 14.66 10.69
CA TRP A 21 -6.54 13.73 10.25
C TRP A 21 -6.53 12.47 11.10
N LEU A 22 -6.60 12.62 12.43
CA LEU A 22 -6.68 11.50 13.35
C LEU A 22 -7.92 10.65 13.08
N HIS A 23 -9.06 11.29 12.85
CA HIS A 23 -10.31 10.60 12.53
C HIS A 23 -10.24 9.91 11.17
N ALA A 24 -9.65 10.54 10.14
CA ALA A 24 -9.49 9.94 8.82
C ALA A 24 -8.57 8.71 8.88
N VAL A 25 -7.46 8.81 9.61
CA VAL A 25 -6.55 7.69 9.88
C VAL A 25 -7.31 6.58 10.61
N MET A 26 -7.88 6.86 11.79
CA MET A 26 -8.61 5.88 12.59
C MET A 26 -9.80 5.24 11.86
N LYS A 27 -10.50 5.99 10.98
CA LYS A 27 -11.59 5.49 10.15
C LYS A 27 -11.09 4.56 9.04
N GLY A 28 -9.95 4.88 8.43
CA GLY A 28 -9.26 3.96 7.53
C GLY A 28 -8.88 2.66 8.24
N LEU A 29 -8.33 2.78 9.45
CA LEU A 29 -7.95 1.63 10.28
C LEU A 29 -9.14 0.79 10.75
N SER A 30 -10.28 1.42 11.07
CA SER A 30 -11.47 0.72 11.56
C SER A 30 -12.21 -0.02 10.45
N GLN A 31 -12.15 0.49 9.20
CA GLN A 31 -12.69 -0.18 8.02
C GLN A 31 -11.75 -1.29 7.49
N GLY A 32 -10.46 -1.21 7.82
CA GLY A 32 -9.42 -2.17 7.47
C GLY A 32 -8.98 -3.09 8.61
N ARG A 33 -9.80 -3.35 9.63
CA ARG A 33 -9.43 -4.31 10.68
C ARG A 33 -9.32 -5.73 10.11
N MET A 34 -8.10 -6.14 9.80
CA MET A 34 -7.76 -7.45 9.26
C MET A 34 -7.33 -8.41 10.37
N ALA A 35 -8.03 -9.53 10.49
CA ALA A 35 -7.49 -10.72 11.14
C ALA A 35 -7.14 -11.72 10.02
N ILE A 36 -5.93 -11.64 9.46
CA ILE A 36 -5.41 -12.75 8.64
C ILE A 36 -4.97 -13.82 9.63
N LYS A 37 -5.85 -14.79 9.90
CA LYS A 37 -5.49 -16.04 10.57
C LYS A 37 -5.11 -17.05 9.50
N ASP A 38 -3.87 -17.03 9.06
CA ASP A 38 -3.27 -18.18 8.37
C ASP A 38 -1.85 -18.36 8.89
N GLU A 39 -1.69 -19.32 9.81
CA GLU A 39 -0.40 -19.83 10.31
C GLU A 39 0.30 -20.73 9.26
N GLU A 40 -0.33 -20.95 8.11
CA GLU A 40 0.22 -21.76 7.01
C GLU A 40 0.67 -20.86 5.84
N ASN A 41 1.89 -20.35 5.98
CA ASN A 41 2.77 -19.99 4.86
C ASN A 41 2.31 -18.85 3.90
N THR A 42 1.88 -17.71 4.45
CA THR A 42 1.83 -16.41 3.75
C THR A 42 3.16 -15.65 3.81
N ALA A 43 4.29 -16.37 3.89
CA ALA A 43 5.60 -15.91 4.36
C ALA A 43 6.22 -14.64 3.69
N ASN A 44 5.62 -14.08 2.64
CA ASN A 44 6.12 -12.89 1.95
C ASN A 44 5.13 -11.70 1.85
N THR A 45 3.93 -11.77 2.43
CA THR A 45 2.95 -10.66 2.36
C THR A 45 2.60 -10.16 3.76
N VAL A 46 2.91 -8.90 4.05
CA VAL A 46 2.63 -8.27 5.35
C VAL A 46 1.41 -7.37 5.22
N PRO A 47 0.38 -7.52 6.09
CA PRO A 47 -0.72 -6.57 6.17
C PRO A 47 -0.18 -5.18 6.45
N CYS A 48 -0.51 -4.22 5.60
CA CYS A 48 0.00 -2.87 5.72
C CYS A 48 -1.01 -1.82 5.26
N SER A 49 -0.83 -0.64 5.81
CA SER A 49 -1.48 0.60 5.41
C SER A 49 -0.52 1.39 4.51
N LEU A 50 -1.03 1.91 3.40
CA LEU A 50 -0.24 2.73 2.47
C LEU A 50 -0.56 4.20 2.68
N ILE A 51 0.48 5.00 2.91
CA ILE A 51 0.36 6.47 2.98
C ILE A 51 1.10 7.06 1.80
N LEU A 52 0.39 7.78 0.94
CA LEU A 52 0.93 8.45 -0.23
C LEU A 52 0.99 9.96 0.03
N THR A 53 2.15 10.55 -0.19
CA THR A 53 2.37 12.00 -0.22
C THR A 53 2.77 12.45 -1.61
N ASP A 54 2.93 13.76 -1.82
CA ASP A 54 3.43 14.33 -3.09
C ASP A 54 4.89 13.90 -3.40
N GLU A 55 5.61 13.33 -2.43
CA GLU A 55 7.03 13.00 -2.56
C GLU A 55 7.35 11.52 -2.31
N LYS A 56 6.57 10.82 -1.49
CA LYS A 56 6.89 9.45 -1.02
C LYS A 56 5.66 8.58 -0.83
N ILE A 57 5.88 7.27 -0.97
CA ILE A 57 5.01 6.21 -0.47
C ILE A 57 5.62 5.69 0.84
N TYR A 58 4.80 5.59 1.88
CA TYR A 58 5.13 4.90 3.12
C TYR A 58 4.29 3.62 3.21
N VAL A 59 4.96 2.52 3.52
CA VAL A 59 4.33 1.25 3.86
C VAL A 59 4.38 1.12 5.37
N CYS A 60 3.22 1.06 6.00
CA CYS A 60 3.11 1.07 7.45
C CYS A 60 2.36 -0.16 7.97
N HIS A 61 2.68 -0.62 9.16
CA HIS A 61 1.95 -1.65 9.89
C HIS A 61 1.23 -1.04 11.07
N ASP A 62 -0.01 -1.48 11.32
CA ASP A 62 -0.78 -1.07 12.47
C ASP A 62 -0.46 -1.96 13.66
N GLU A 63 0.18 -1.39 14.68
CA GLU A 63 0.37 -2.11 15.94
C GLU A 63 -0.93 -2.14 16.72
N GLN A 64 -1.53 -3.32 16.78
CA GLN A 64 -2.87 -3.60 17.30
C GLN A 64 -3.09 -3.15 18.75
N ASP A 65 -2.01 -3.00 19.53
CA ASP A 65 -2.08 -2.74 20.97
C ASP A 65 -1.94 -1.26 21.37
N ASN A 66 -1.35 -0.40 20.53
CA ASN A 66 -0.99 0.97 20.94
C ASN A 66 -1.56 2.10 20.05
N ALA A 67 -2.36 1.78 19.02
CA ALA A 67 -2.79 2.76 18.00
C ALA A 67 -1.60 3.51 17.36
N LEU A 68 -0.44 2.87 17.34
CA LEU A 68 0.77 3.38 16.71
C LEU A 68 0.89 2.79 15.31
N ILE A 69 1.22 3.66 14.36
CA ILE A 69 1.52 3.30 12.98
C ILE A 69 3.03 3.17 12.87
N ARG A 70 3.52 1.95 12.66
CA ARG A 70 4.95 1.67 12.48
C ARG A 70 5.28 1.67 10.99
N GLN A 71 6.23 2.49 10.56
CA GLN A 71 6.73 2.43 9.19
C GLN A 71 7.54 1.13 8.98
N LEU A 72 7.18 0.36 7.95
CA LEU A 72 7.92 -0.82 7.50
C LEU A 72 8.96 -0.47 6.44
N ASP A 73 8.55 0.32 5.43
CA ASP A 73 9.41 0.73 4.33
C ASP A 73 8.91 2.07 3.76
N SER A 74 9.73 2.76 2.97
CA SER A 74 9.34 3.96 2.26
C SER A 74 10.10 4.11 0.95
N MET A 75 9.46 4.71 -0.05
CA MET A 75 10.06 4.97 -1.34
C MET A 75 9.71 6.37 -1.80
N LYS A 76 10.69 7.07 -2.38
CA LYS A 76 10.42 8.32 -3.07
C LYS A 76 9.75 8.04 -4.41
N LEU A 77 8.82 8.92 -4.78
CA LEU A 77 8.14 8.83 -6.06
C LEU A 77 9.11 8.95 -7.25
N GLU A 78 10.24 9.64 -7.09
CA GLU A 78 11.28 9.79 -8.13
C GLU A 78 11.91 8.47 -8.59
N TYR A 79 11.85 7.43 -7.75
CA TYR A 79 12.43 6.13 -8.08
C TYR A 79 11.44 5.20 -8.76
N ILE A 80 10.16 5.57 -8.90
CA ILE A 80 9.17 4.74 -9.58
C ILE A 80 9.39 4.87 -11.09
N ALA A 81 9.86 3.79 -11.71
CA ALA A 81 10.09 3.73 -13.15
C ALA A 81 8.80 3.38 -13.91
N HIS A 82 8.09 2.35 -13.45
CA HIS A 82 6.90 1.84 -14.13
C HIS A 82 5.83 1.39 -13.14
N LEU A 83 4.57 1.63 -13.47
CA LEU A 83 3.41 1.05 -12.80
C LEU A 83 2.77 0.01 -13.72
N PHE A 84 2.76 -1.24 -13.27
CA PHE A 84 2.14 -2.34 -13.97
C PHE A 84 0.81 -2.74 -13.33
N VAL A 85 -0.16 -2.99 -14.21
CA VAL A 85 -1.50 -3.44 -13.84
C VAL A 85 -1.89 -4.64 -14.67
N ASP A 86 -2.68 -5.53 -14.08
CA ASP A 86 -3.26 -6.67 -14.75
C ASP A 86 -4.67 -6.31 -15.27
N PRO A 87 -4.91 -6.30 -16.60
CA PRO A 87 -6.23 -6.02 -17.16
C PRO A 87 -7.31 -7.01 -16.71
N GLN A 88 -6.93 -8.22 -16.32
CA GLN A 88 -7.82 -9.31 -15.91
C GLN A 88 -8.03 -9.36 -14.39
N CYS A 89 -7.18 -8.69 -13.59
CA CYS A 89 -7.24 -8.74 -12.13
C CYS A 89 -7.02 -7.37 -11.48
N GLN A 90 -8.08 -6.81 -10.88
CA GLN A 90 -8.06 -5.51 -10.20
C GLN A 90 -7.80 -5.61 -8.69
N TYR A 91 -6.99 -6.57 -8.26
CA TYR A 91 -6.69 -6.79 -6.84
C TYR A 91 -5.21 -6.69 -6.50
N TYR A 92 -4.37 -6.36 -7.48
CA TYR A 92 -2.96 -6.10 -7.24
C TYR A 92 -2.39 -5.14 -8.27
N CYS A 93 -1.33 -4.42 -7.90
CA CYS A 93 -0.50 -3.68 -8.83
C CYS A 93 0.98 -3.89 -8.50
N VAL A 94 1.84 -3.60 -9.48
CA VAL A 94 3.29 -3.75 -9.34
C VAL A 94 3.97 -2.45 -9.68
N LEU A 95 4.79 -1.94 -8.77
CA LEU A 95 5.68 -0.80 -9.00
C LEU A 95 7.07 -1.31 -9.29
N SER A 96 7.61 -0.96 -10.44
CA SER A 96 9.04 -1.11 -10.72
C SER A 96 9.78 0.14 -10.28
N ILE A 97 10.91 -0.09 -9.63
CA ILE A 97 11.70 0.90 -8.92
C ILE A 97 13.09 0.87 -9.50
N GLU A 98 13.58 2.01 -9.97
CA GLU A 98 14.96 2.19 -10.40
C GLU A 98 15.66 3.18 -9.48
N GLN A 99 16.59 2.66 -8.67
CA GLN A 99 17.38 3.48 -7.75
C GLN A 99 18.87 3.39 -8.09
N GLY A 100 19.29 4.19 -9.07
CA GLY A 100 20.68 4.28 -9.51
C GLY A 100 21.26 2.91 -9.88
N ASN A 101 22.47 2.60 -9.40
CA ASN A 101 23.20 1.38 -9.77
C ASN A 101 22.76 0.11 -9.01
N GLN A 102 21.71 0.15 -8.19
CA GLN A 102 21.28 -1.01 -7.37
C GLN A 102 20.36 -1.99 -8.12
N GLY A 103 20.13 -1.77 -9.42
CA GLY A 103 19.23 -2.58 -10.23
C GLY A 103 17.76 -2.27 -9.99
N SER A 104 16.89 -2.85 -10.83
CA SER A 104 15.44 -2.69 -10.74
C SER A 104 14.87 -3.57 -9.64
N LYS A 105 14.18 -2.98 -8.66
CA LYS A 105 13.38 -3.69 -7.63
C LYS A 105 11.90 -3.55 -7.98
N SER A 106 11.09 -4.53 -7.58
CA SER A 106 9.63 -4.43 -7.72
C SER A 106 8.93 -4.50 -6.36
N TRP A 107 7.94 -3.63 -6.15
CA TRP A 107 6.98 -3.72 -5.06
C TRP A 107 5.65 -4.22 -5.60
N ILE A 108 5.07 -5.22 -4.94
CA ILE A 108 3.76 -5.77 -5.29
C ILE A 108 2.80 -5.42 -4.17
N PHE A 109 1.74 -4.71 -4.50
CA PHE A 109 0.68 -4.38 -3.55
C PHE A 109 -0.57 -5.18 -3.87
N TYR A 110 -1.11 -5.84 -2.86
CA TYR A 110 -2.36 -6.58 -2.93
C TYR A 110 -3.44 -5.81 -2.19
N PHE A 111 -4.61 -5.70 -2.80
CA PHE A 111 -5.75 -4.95 -2.28
C PHE A 111 -6.92 -5.90 -2.02
N LEU A 112 -7.64 -5.65 -0.94
CA LEU A 112 -8.87 -6.39 -0.62
C LEU A 112 -10.02 -5.96 -1.52
N PHE A 113 -10.07 -4.67 -1.86
CA PHE A 113 -11.13 -4.12 -2.68
C PHE A 113 -10.55 -3.45 -3.94
N ALA A 114 -11.13 -3.76 -5.10
CA ALA A 114 -10.71 -3.17 -6.37
C ALA A 114 -10.78 -1.62 -6.35
N LYS A 115 -11.76 -1.04 -5.63
CA LYS A 115 -11.86 0.40 -5.44
C LYS A 115 -10.63 1.02 -4.77
N GLU A 116 -9.98 0.30 -3.86
CA GLU A 116 -8.78 0.79 -3.15
C GLU A 116 -7.59 0.81 -4.09
N MET A 117 -7.42 -0.25 -4.89
CA MET A 117 -6.40 -0.29 -5.94
C MET A 117 -6.60 0.85 -6.95
N ILE A 118 -7.82 1.03 -7.45
CA ILE A 118 -8.14 2.08 -8.43
C ILE A 118 -7.86 3.47 -7.82
N GLN A 119 -8.27 3.70 -6.58
CA GLN A 119 -8.03 4.96 -5.89
C GLN A 119 -6.53 5.20 -5.64
N PHE A 120 -5.79 4.17 -5.24
CA PHE A 120 -4.34 4.23 -5.05
C PHE A 120 -3.65 4.62 -6.36
N ILE A 121 -3.93 3.91 -7.46
CA ILE A 121 -3.34 4.19 -8.78
C ILE A 121 -3.63 5.63 -9.21
N LYS A 122 -4.90 6.06 -9.12
CA LYS A 122 -5.30 7.42 -9.49
C LYS A 122 -4.57 8.49 -8.66
N THR A 123 -4.46 8.26 -7.36
CA THR A 123 -3.79 9.21 -6.45
C THR A 123 -2.30 9.26 -6.74
N LEU A 124 -1.67 8.10 -6.99
CA LEU A 124 -0.26 7.98 -7.35
C LEU A 124 0.06 8.68 -8.67
N GLN A 125 -0.73 8.42 -9.73
CA GLN A 125 -0.58 9.11 -11.01
C GLN A 125 -0.74 10.63 -10.87
N THR A 126 -1.69 11.08 -10.03
CA THR A 126 -1.89 12.51 -9.75
C THR A 126 -0.68 13.11 -9.05
N ALA A 127 -0.14 12.46 -8.01
CA ALA A 127 1.03 12.91 -7.28
C ALA A 127 2.27 12.99 -8.19
N LEU A 128 2.52 11.94 -8.98
CA LEU A 128 3.62 11.92 -9.95
C LEU A 128 3.47 12.99 -11.03
N SER A 129 2.27 13.16 -11.58
CA SER A 129 2.02 14.19 -12.60
C SER A 129 2.25 15.60 -12.04
N LYS A 130 1.90 15.83 -10.77
CA LYS A 130 2.14 17.09 -10.08
C LYS A 130 3.63 17.37 -9.87
N THR A 131 4.39 16.35 -9.49
CA THR A 131 5.82 16.48 -9.16
C THR A 131 6.72 16.52 -10.40
N TYR A 132 6.43 15.72 -11.43
CA TYR A 132 7.28 15.55 -12.61
C TYR A 132 6.70 16.14 -13.90
N GLN A 133 5.48 16.67 -13.88
CA GLN A 133 4.78 17.24 -15.04
C GLN A 133 4.61 16.28 -16.23
N VAL A 134 4.82 14.99 -16.00
CA VAL A 134 4.64 13.92 -17.00
C VAL A 134 3.63 12.92 -16.44
N PRO A 135 2.59 12.56 -17.20
CA PRO A 135 1.67 11.50 -16.80
C PRO A 135 2.42 10.16 -16.75
N MET A 136 2.27 9.42 -15.65
CA MET A 136 2.80 8.06 -15.57
C MET A 136 1.88 7.09 -16.32
N ASP A 137 2.45 6.38 -17.28
CA ASP A 137 1.74 5.36 -18.06
C ASP A 137 1.51 4.08 -17.26
N LEU A 138 0.37 3.43 -17.52
CA LEU A 138 0.06 2.11 -17.01
C LEU A 138 0.53 1.07 -18.00
N HIS A 139 1.41 0.17 -17.57
CA HIS A 139 1.91 -0.90 -18.41
C HIS A 139 1.17 -2.22 -18.10
N PRO A 140 0.80 -3.00 -19.12
CA PRO A 140 0.34 -4.36 -18.89
C PRO A 140 1.52 -5.21 -18.39
N LEU A 141 1.23 -6.16 -17.49
CA LEU A 141 2.18 -7.21 -17.16
C LEU A 141 2.34 -8.13 -18.37
N ASN A 142 3.58 -8.29 -18.86
CA ASN A 142 3.87 -9.12 -20.03
C ASN A 142 4.40 -10.52 -19.66
N ASP A 143 4.73 -10.75 -18.39
CA ASP A 143 5.15 -12.07 -17.89
C ASP A 143 3.95 -12.84 -17.33
N ILE A 144 3.44 -13.77 -18.13
CA ILE A 144 2.29 -14.62 -17.82
C ILE A 144 2.51 -15.46 -16.55
N SER A 145 3.75 -15.89 -16.29
CA SER A 145 4.03 -16.72 -15.11
C SER A 145 3.95 -15.89 -13.84
N PHE A 146 4.51 -14.69 -13.89
CA PHE A 146 4.47 -13.73 -12.79
C PHE A 146 3.05 -13.19 -12.53
N GLU A 147 2.30 -12.87 -13.59
CA GLU A 147 0.89 -12.47 -13.52
C GLU A 147 0.04 -13.54 -12.81
N ARG A 148 0.19 -14.81 -13.22
CA ARG A 148 -0.53 -15.93 -12.59
C ARG A 148 -0.17 -16.12 -11.13
N GLU A 149 1.08 -15.88 -10.73
CA GLU A 149 1.49 -15.99 -9.34
C GLU A 149 0.88 -14.87 -8.48
N CYS A 150 0.90 -13.64 -8.99
CA CYS A 150 0.25 -12.51 -8.34
C CYS A 150 -1.27 -12.73 -8.22
N GLU A 151 -1.92 -13.18 -9.29
CA GLU A 151 -3.35 -13.48 -9.29
C GLU A 151 -3.71 -14.56 -8.26
N ARG A 152 -2.92 -15.65 -8.19
CA ARG A 152 -3.10 -16.70 -7.18
C ARG A 152 -2.95 -16.16 -5.77
N THR A 153 -1.95 -15.34 -5.52
CA THR A 153 -1.72 -14.72 -4.21
C THR A 153 -2.86 -13.80 -3.83
N ALA A 154 -3.33 -12.94 -4.74
CA ALA A 154 -4.49 -12.07 -4.52
C ALA A 154 -5.74 -12.89 -4.15
N LYS A 155 -6.05 -13.95 -4.92
CA LYS A 155 -7.19 -14.84 -4.63
C LYS A 155 -7.07 -15.54 -3.29
N ARG A 156 -5.86 -15.95 -2.89
CA ARG A 156 -5.60 -16.55 -1.57
C ARG A 156 -5.88 -15.55 -0.45
N LEU A 157 -5.35 -14.33 -0.56
CA LEU A 157 -5.55 -13.28 0.45
C LEU A 157 -7.03 -12.90 0.59
N LEU A 158 -7.77 -12.82 -0.52
CA LEU A 158 -9.21 -12.57 -0.51
C LEU A 158 -10.02 -13.68 0.17
N ARG A 159 -9.58 -14.95 0.07
CA ARG A 159 -10.22 -16.07 0.77
C ARG A 159 -9.93 -16.06 2.27
N SER A 160 -8.73 -15.65 2.66
CA SER A 160 -8.36 -15.50 4.08
C SER A 160 -9.00 -14.29 4.75
N TYR A 161 -9.49 -13.32 3.97
CA TYR A 161 -10.17 -12.14 4.49
C TYR A 161 -11.45 -12.52 5.22
N ARG A 162 -11.50 -12.21 6.52
CA ARG A 162 -12.73 -12.26 7.32
C ARG A 162 -13.09 -10.85 7.77
N PRO A 163 -14.19 -10.26 7.28
CA PRO A 163 -14.66 -9.01 7.84
C PRO A 163 -15.03 -9.25 9.31
N LEU A 164 -14.53 -8.39 10.21
CA LEU A 164 -14.98 -8.42 11.59
C LEU A 164 -16.49 -8.17 11.61
N LYS A 165 -17.25 -9.19 12.00
CA LYS A 165 -18.67 -9.05 12.28
C LYS A 165 -18.79 -8.31 13.61
N PHE A 166 -19.12 -7.03 13.56
CA PHE A 166 -19.63 -6.33 14.72
C PHE A 166 -21.06 -6.83 14.94
N THR A 167 -21.25 -7.70 15.93
CA THR A 167 -22.59 -7.96 16.47
C THR A 167 -23.00 -6.72 17.26
N ASN A 168 -24.10 -6.08 16.84
CA ASN A 168 -24.78 -5.03 17.61
C ASN A 168 -25.18 -5.54 18.99
#